data_AF-A0A963MQ11-F1
#
_entry.id   AF-A0A963MQ11-F1
#
_cell.length_a   1.000
_cell.length_b   1.000
_cell.length_c   1.000
_cell.angle_alpha   90.00
_cell.angle_beta   90.00
_cell.angle_gamma   90.00
#
_symmetry.space_group_name_H-M   'P 1'
#
loop_
_entity.id
_entity.type
_entity.pdbx_description
1 polymer ?
#
loop_
_entity_poly.entity_id
_entity_poly.type
_entity_poly.pdbx_seq_one_letter_code
_entity_poly.pdbx_strand_id
1 'polypeptide(L)'
;ERLSGGLPGQEDKNYLKIAVYHYSSSNPDHQGCAAHGSDTRKACKSALGRLNELRAAINNTYGRGAAPDILLIGVDTDLDSIRIHLPDSNGDIYSDRYVDSGDIYQKSLGMDQKAARAYIAEAVSKVESQNGKNQKKGKMSTGMRNLVLGLIEANLSQIEFVIQYHAGRYRVIGHNERFICAGESMKELYLRNKYYFAHLNTVEEAAVDLDVGIKIFTELNINHGLAIPILVHYHYSSRVPGSRNRTIRRCRRVKAAIEARYSQLHGRGLLNCQIAISDKVGSERCTFIEDEAKETGH
;
A
#
# COMPACT_ATOMS: atom_id res chain seq x y z
N GLU A 1 -9.81 -5.05 -22.61
CA GLU A 1 -10.99 -5.71 -22.00
C GLU A 1 -12.21 -4.80 -22.00
N ARG A 2 -12.26 -3.69 -21.24
CA ARG A 2 -13.43 -2.78 -21.25
C ARG A 2 -13.80 -2.26 -22.65
N LEU A 3 -12.85 -1.65 -23.36
CA LEU A 3 -13.09 -1.10 -24.71
C LEU A 3 -13.21 -2.19 -25.79
N SER A 4 -12.82 -3.43 -25.48
CA SER A 4 -12.84 -4.56 -26.41
C SER A 4 -14.00 -5.52 -26.16
N GLY A 5 -14.99 -5.14 -25.33
CA GLY A 5 -16.16 -5.98 -25.00
C GLY A 5 -15.88 -7.18 -24.09
N GLY A 6 -14.69 -7.27 -23.50
CA GLY A 6 -14.29 -8.38 -22.61
C GLY A 6 -14.87 -8.29 -21.19
N LEU A 7 -15.64 -7.24 -20.89
CA LEU A 7 -16.33 -7.04 -19.62
C LEU A 7 -17.78 -6.58 -19.88
N PRO A 8 -18.68 -7.49 -20.33
CA PRO A 8 -20.06 -7.13 -20.63
C PRO A 8 -20.79 -6.61 -19.40
N GLY A 9 -21.52 -5.51 -19.56
CA GLY A 9 -22.25 -4.82 -18.48
C GLY A 9 -21.36 -4.02 -17.52
N GLN A 10 -20.12 -3.72 -17.93
CA GLN A 10 -19.14 -2.94 -17.17
C GLN A 10 -18.51 -1.82 -18.02
N GLU A 11 -19.18 -1.43 -19.10
CA GLU A 11 -18.69 -0.47 -20.09
C GLU A 11 -18.49 0.93 -19.49
N ASP A 12 -19.32 1.27 -18.50
CA ASP A 12 -19.33 2.52 -17.74
C ASP A 12 -18.35 2.54 -16.57
N LYS A 13 -17.76 1.40 -16.20
CA LYS A 13 -16.75 1.33 -15.14
C LYS A 13 -15.41 1.90 -15.60
N ASN A 14 -14.64 2.42 -14.66
CA ASN A 14 -13.28 2.87 -14.91
C ASN A 14 -12.28 2.14 -14.01
N TYR A 15 -11.01 2.15 -14.42
CA TYR A 15 -9.93 1.73 -13.53
C TYR A 15 -9.78 2.77 -12.42
N LEU A 16 -9.71 2.33 -11.16
CA LEU A 16 -9.43 3.19 -10.02
C LEU A 16 -8.00 2.96 -9.53
N LYS A 17 -7.19 4.03 -9.51
CA LYS A 17 -5.89 4.02 -8.84
C LYS A 17 -5.97 4.74 -7.50
N ILE A 18 -5.65 4.03 -6.43
CA ILE A 18 -5.52 4.62 -5.09
C ILE A 18 -4.04 4.77 -4.76
N ALA A 19 -3.64 5.95 -4.29
CA ALA A 19 -2.35 6.14 -3.63
C ALA A 19 -2.59 6.34 -2.13
N VAL A 20 -1.74 5.71 -1.33
CA VAL A 20 -1.79 5.80 0.13
C VAL A 20 -0.50 6.41 0.64
N TYR A 21 -0.59 7.56 1.31
CA TYR A 21 0.50 8.09 2.14
C TYR A 21 0.20 7.78 3.60
N HIS A 22 1.20 7.91 4.46
CA HIS A 22 1.01 7.71 5.89
C HIS A 22 1.73 8.77 6.72
N TYR A 23 1.30 8.90 7.97
CA TYR A 23 1.83 9.82 8.96
C TYR A 23 1.58 9.24 10.36
N SER A 24 2.25 9.80 11.37
CA SER A 24 1.95 9.54 12.78
C SER A 24 1.36 10.80 13.40
N SER A 25 0.17 10.72 13.99
CA SER A 25 -0.44 11.87 14.67
C SER A 25 0.26 12.23 15.98
N SER A 26 0.80 11.26 16.73
CA SER A 26 1.48 11.54 18.00
C SER A 26 2.94 11.93 17.87
N ASN A 27 3.62 11.53 16.78
CA ASN A 27 5.03 11.81 16.58
C ASN A 27 5.33 12.13 15.10
N PRO A 28 4.79 13.25 14.59
CA PRO A 28 4.81 13.58 13.16
C PRO A 28 6.23 13.82 12.63
N ASP A 29 7.15 14.31 13.45
CA ASP A 29 8.50 14.66 13.01
C ASP A 29 9.47 13.47 12.95
N HIS A 30 9.11 12.33 13.56
CA HIS A 30 10.01 11.17 13.65
C HIS A 30 9.40 9.84 13.20
N GLN A 31 8.07 9.68 13.26
CA GLN A 31 7.37 8.43 12.96
C GLN A 31 6.41 8.55 11.76
N GLY A 32 6.60 9.58 10.94
CA GLY A 32 5.96 9.68 9.63
C GLY A 32 6.74 8.93 8.56
N CYS A 33 6.46 9.25 7.29
CA CYS A 33 7.07 8.54 6.18
C CYS A 33 8.57 8.81 6.04
N ALA A 34 9.40 7.79 6.31
CA ALA A 34 10.86 7.88 6.23
C ALA A 34 11.37 8.33 4.85
N ALA A 35 10.77 7.84 3.76
CA ALA A 35 11.12 8.23 2.39
C ALA A 35 10.88 9.72 2.09
N HIS A 36 10.05 10.39 2.89
CA HIS A 36 9.74 11.81 2.76
C HIS A 36 10.25 12.62 3.96
N GLY A 37 11.17 12.08 4.76
CA GLY A 37 11.77 12.77 5.92
C GLY A 37 10.76 13.10 7.01
N SER A 38 9.76 12.23 7.21
CA SER A 38 8.65 12.44 8.15
C SER A 38 7.74 13.65 7.84
N ASP A 39 7.93 14.34 6.71
CA ASP A 39 7.07 15.45 6.30
C ASP A 39 5.78 14.93 5.66
N THR A 40 4.69 15.01 6.44
CA THR A 40 3.34 14.60 6.01
C THR A 40 2.86 15.34 4.76
N ARG A 41 3.18 16.64 4.64
CA ARG A 41 2.75 17.43 3.46
C ARG A 41 3.54 17.00 2.23
N LYS A 42 4.83 16.74 2.38
CA LYS A 42 5.67 16.22 1.29
C LYS A 42 5.20 14.84 0.84
N ALA A 43 4.89 13.94 1.77
CA ALA A 43 4.36 12.61 1.46
C ALA A 43 3.01 12.68 0.72
N CYS A 44 2.08 13.50 1.21
CA CYS A 44 0.78 13.73 0.57
C CYS A 44 0.94 14.30 -0.86
N LYS A 45 1.76 15.35 -1.04
CA LYS A 45 2.01 15.96 -2.35
C LYS A 45 2.70 15.01 -3.33
N SER A 46 3.66 14.21 -2.85
CA SER A 46 4.37 13.22 -3.65
C SER A 46 3.41 12.14 -4.18
N ALA A 47 2.57 11.59 -3.30
CA ALA A 47 1.55 10.61 -3.68
C ALA A 47 0.52 11.18 -4.68
N LEU A 48 0.04 12.40 -4.44
CA LEU A 48 -0.86 13.09 -5.37
C LEU A 48 -0.20 13.37 -6.72
N GLY A 49 1.06 13.80 -6.72
CA GLY A 49 1.86 14.01 -7.93
C GLY A 49 1.90 12.75 -8.80
N ARG A 50 2.18 11.59 -8.20
CA ARG A 50 2.21 10.31 -8.92
C ARG A 50 0.84 9.90 -9.49
N LEU A 51 -0.26 10.17 -8.79
CA LEU A 51 -1.61 9.94 -9.34
C LEU A 51 -1.88 10.82 -10.57
N ASN A 52 -1.47 12.08 -10.52
CA ASN A 52 -1.64 13.02 -11.63
C ASN A 52 -0.74 12.67 -12.82
N GLU A 53 0.52 12.28 -12.57
CA GLU A 53 1.44 11.77 -13.60
C GLU A 53 0.84 10.55 -14.31
N LEU A 54 0.25 9.59 -13.57
CA LEU A 54 -0.42 8.44 -14.17
C LEU A 54 -1.60 8.87 -15.05
N ARG A 55 -2.48 9.75 -14.56
CA ARG A 55 -3.62 10.26 -15.36
C ARG A 55 -3.13 10.94 -16.64
N ALA A 56 -2.11 11.79 -16.54
CA ALA A 56 -1.54 12.49 -17.68
C ALA A 56 -0.91 11.51 -18.68
N ALA A 57 -0.12 10.54 -18.21
CA ALA A 57 0.50 9.54 -19.05
C ALA A 57 -0.54 8.72 -19.82
N ILE A 58 -1.59 8.23 -19.15
CA ILE A 58 -2.66 7.45 -19.79
C ILE A 58 -3.45 8.28 -20.80
N ASN A 59 -3.86 9.51 -20.44
CA ASN A 59 -4.57 10.39 -21.38
C ASN A 59 -3.71 10.74 -22.61
N ASN A 60 -2.42 11.02 -22.42
CA ASN A 60 -1.54 11.39 -23.52
C ASN A 60 -1.21 10.20 -24.42
N THR A 61 -1.16 8.98 -23.88
CA THR A 61 -0.82 7.77 -24.63
C THR A 61 -2.03 7.19 -25.36
N TYR A 62 -3.21 7.21 -24.73
CA TYR A 62 -4.40 6.49 -25.20
C TYR A 62 -5.58 7.40 -25.55
N GLY A 63 -5.41 8.72 -25.48
CA GLY A 63 -6.42 9.71 -25.83
C GLY A 63 -7.17 10.27 -24.61
N ARG A 64 -7.78 11.45 -24.80
CA ARG A 64 -8.56 12.12 -23.76
C ARG A 64 -9.73 11.25 -23.30
N GLY A 65 -9.86 11.10 -21.99
CA GLY A 65 -10.91 10.28 -21.37
C GLY A 65 -10.48 8.84 -21.09
N ALA A 66 -9.25 8.45 -21.45
CA ALA A 66 -8.70 7.15 -21.11
C ALA A 66 -8.17 7.07 -19.66
N ALA A 67 -7.90 8.22 -19.03
CA ALA A 67 -7.32 8.27 -17.69
C ALA A 67 -8.16 7.51 -16.65
N PRO A 68 -7.50 6.83 -15.69
CA PRO A 68 -8.19 6.21 -14.58
C PRO A 68 -8.81 7.26 -13.65
N ASP A 69 -9.82 6.83 -12.90
CA ASP A 69 -10.22 7.53 -11.68
C ASP A 69 -9.10 7.40 -10.65
N ILE A 70 -8.97 8.42 -9.79
CA ILE A 70 -7.95 8.43 -8.74
C ILE A 70 -8.57 8.70 -7.38
N LEU A 71 -7.94 8.16 -6.33
CA LEU A 71 -8.26 8.46 -4.93
C LEU A 71 -6.96 8.57 -4.13
N LEU A 72 -6.89 9.52 -3.21
CA LEU A 72 -5.77 9.69 -2.30
C LEU A 72 -6.24 9.43 -0.87
N ILE A 73 -5.53 8.55 -0.18
CA ILE A 73 -5.81 8.20 1.21
C ILE A 73 -4.56 8.48 2.05
N GLY A 74 -4.72 9.15 3.19
CA GLY A 74 -3.71 9.23 4.23
C GLY A 74 -4.02 8.24 5.34
N VAL A 75 -3.05 7.51 5.86
CA VAL A 75 -3.22 6.63 7.02
C VAL A 75 -2.46 7.21 8.22
N ASP A 76 -3.15 7.41 9.33
CA ASP A 76 -2.49 7.64 10.62
C ASP A 76 -2.05 6.29 11.19
N THR A 77 -0.75 6.04 11.23
CA THR A 77 -0.19 4.76 11.67
C THR A 77 -0.36 4.50 13.16
N ASP A 78 -0.81 5.49 13.92
CA ASP A 78 -1.00 5.38 15.37
C ASP A 78 -2.30 4.65 15.70
N LEU A 79 -3.36 4.95 14.95
CA LEU A 79 -4.74 4.46 15.15
C LEU A 79 -5.30 3.67 13.96
N ASP A 80 -4.53 3.57 12.87
CA ASP A 80 -4.99 3.08 11.57
C ASP A 80 -6.23 3.83 11.02
N SER A 81 -6.46 5.06 11.49
CA SER A 81 -7.49 5.93 10.93
C SER A 81 -7.07 6.47 9.56
N ILE A 82 -8.04 6.77 8.70
CA ILE A 82 -7.81 7.21 7.33
C ILE A 82 -8.34 8.62 7.07
N ARG A 83 -7.57 9.39 6.30
CA ARG A 83 -8.01 10.62 5.63
C ARG A 83 -8.32 10.30 4.18
N ILE A 84 -9.56 10.48 3.75
CA ILE A 84 -9.93 10.30 2.34
C ILE A 84 -10.06 11.67 1.70
N HIS A 85 -9.21 11.97 0.71
CA HIS A 85 -9.26 13.21 -0.04
C HIS A 85 -10.31 13.12 -1.14
N LEU A 86 -11.30 14.01 -1.11
CA LEU A 86 -12.51 13.91 -1.93
C LEU A 86 -12.27 14.45 -3.34
N PRO A 87 -12.38 13.61 -4.39
CA PRO A 87 -12.33 14.08 -5.76
C PRO A 87 -13.46 15.07 -6.04
N ASP A 88 -13.22 15.92 -7.03
CA ASP A 88 -14.16 16.93 -7.49
C ASP A 88 -14.98 16.39 -8.68
N SER A 89 -15.83 17.21 -9.31
CA SER A 89 -16.66 16.71 -10.41
C SER A 89 -15.86 16.28 -11.65
N ASN A 90 -14.60 16.71 -11.77
CA ASN A 90 -13.67 16.33 -12.82
C ASN A 90 -12.72 15.20 -12.37
N GLY A 91 -12.90 14.69 -11.14
CA GLY A 91 -12.02 13.70 -10.53
C GLY A 91 -10.71 14.28 -9.99
N ASP A 92 -10.59 15.60 -9.88
CA ASP A 92 -9.37 16.24 -9.36
C ASP A 92 -9.34 16.20 -7.84
N ILE A 93 -8.16 15.97 -7.27
CA ILE A 93 -7.95 15.83 -5.82
C ILE A 93 -7.17 17.04 -5.29
N TYR A 94 -7.60 17.52 -4.12
CA TYR A 94 -6.95 18.61 -3.41
C TYR A 94 -6.49 18.15 -2.02
N SER A 95 -5.27 18.52 -1.62
CA SER A 95 -4.68 18.09 -0.34
C SER A 95 -5.44 18.59 0.88
N ASP A 96 -6.18 19.69 0.75
CA ASP A 96 -6.95 20.34 1.83
C ASP A 96 -8.43 19.91 1.89
N ARG A 97 -8.87 19.04 0.96
CA ARG A 97 -10.26 18.60 0.87
C ARG A 97 -10.37 17.13 1.21
N TYR A 98 -10.48 16.82 2.50
CA TYR A 98 -10.57 15.44 2.98
C TYR A 98 -11.55 15.29 4.15
N VAL A 99 -12.00 14.06 4.38
CA VAL A 99 -12.67 13.62 5.61
C VAL A 99 -11.72 12.72 6.38
N ASP A 100 -11.62 12.93 7.70
CA ASP A 100 -10.80 12.14 8.60
C ASP A 100 -11.68 11.17 9.40
N SER A 101 -11.46 9.86 9.25
CA SER A 101 -12.26 8.84 9.93
C SER A 101 -12.02 8.80 11.44
N GLY A 102 -10.88 9.30 11.94
CA GLY A 102 -10.63 9.43 13.38
C GLY A 102 -11.57 10.46 14.01
N ASP A 103 -11.77 11.59 13.34
CA ASP A 103 -12.74 12.61 13.73
C ASP A 103 -14.18 12.08 13.68
N ILE A 104 -14.51 11.32 12.64
CA ILE A 104 -15.83 10.70 12.48
C ILE A 104 -16.08 9.71 13.61
N TYR A 105 -15.11 8.82 13.87
CA TYR A 105 -15.19 7.84 14.94
C TYR A 105 -15.53 8.54 16.27
N GLN A 106 -14.70 9.50 16.68
CA GLN A 106 -14.88 10.23 17.93
C GLN A 106 -16.25 10.92 18.04
N LYS A 107 -16.70 11.60 16.99
CA LYS A 107 -17.96 12.35 17.00
C LYS A 107 -19.20 11.49 16.83
N SER A 108 -19.04 10.23 16.39
CA SER A 108 -20.13 9.27 16.24
C SER A 108 -20.25 8.29 17.41
N LEU A 109 -19.37 8.39 18.42
CA LEU A 109 -19.46 7.59 19.63
C LEU A 109 -20.83 7.76 20.31
N GLY A 110 -21.47 6.64 20.65
CA GLY A 110 -22.79 6.60 21.27
C GLY A 110 -23.97 6.81 20.32
N MET A 111 -23.74 7.08 19.03
CA MET A 111 -24.80 7.08 18.02
C MET A 111 -25.24 5.64 17.69
N ASP A 112 -26.51 5.46 17.36
CA ASP A 112 -26.95 4.23 16.71
C ASP A 112 -26.41 4.14 15.26
N GLN A 113 -26.51 2.96 14.66
CA GLN A 113 -25.99 2.70 13.32
C GLN A 113 -26.57 3.65 12.25
N LYS A 114 -27.85 4.00 12.35
CA LYS A 114 -28.53 4.86 11.36
C LYS A 114 -28.05 6.29 11.49
N ALA A 115 -27.96 6.79 12.72
CA ALA A 115 -27.44 8.12 13.04
C ALA A 115 -25.97 8.26 12.65
N ALA A 116 -25.13 7.25 12.92
CA ALA A 116 -23.72 7.24 12.53
C ALA A 116 -23.55 7.28 11.00
N ARG A 117 -24.32 6.49 10.24
CA ARG A 117 -24.30 6.55 8.76
C ARG A 117 -24.75 7.89 8.22
N ALA A 118 -25.79 8.49 8.82
CA ALA A 118 -26.24 9.83 8.46
C ALA A 118 -25.14 10.87 8.75
N TYR A 119 -24.44 10.74 9.88
CA TYR A 119 -23.34 11.60 10.26
C TYR A 119 -22.16 11.52 9.28
N ILE A 120 -21.77 10.31 8.87
CA ILE A 120 -20.75 10.11 7.82
C ILE A 120 -21.17 10.81 6.53
N ALA A 121 -22.41 10.60 6.08
CA ALA A 121 -22.92 11.20 4.85
C ALA A 121 -22.96 12.73 4.90
N GLU A 122 -23.32 13.31 6.06
CA GLU A 122 -23.29 14.75 6.29
C GLU A 122 -21.87 15.30 6.25
N ALA A 123 -20.92 14.65 6.94
CA ALA A 123 -19.53 15.07 6.96
C ALA A 123 -18.90 15.08 5.56
N VAL A 124 -19.16 14.04 4.75
CA VAL A 124 -18.73 14.01 3.34
C VAL A 124 -19.40 15.14 2.54
N SER A 125 -20.70 15.38 2.71
CA SER A 125 -21.42 16.45 2.02
C SER A 125 -20.89 17.85 2.37
N LYS A 126 -20.51 18.06 3.64
CA LYS A 126 -19.92 19.31 4.11
C LYS A 126 -18.59 19.59 3.42
N VAL A 127 -17.70 18.60 3.34
CA VAL A 127 -16.40 18.74 2.65
C VAL A 127 -16.57 18.85 1.13
N GLU A 128 -17.53 18.14 0.54
CA GLU A 128 -17.85 18.31 -0.87
C GLU A 128 -18.28 19.74 -1.21
N SER A 129 -19.05 20.37 -0.31
CA SER A 129 -19.61 21.71 -0.49
C SER A 129 -18.62 22.83 -0.17
N GLN A 130 -17.43 22.51 0.35
CA GLN A 130 -16.37 23.50 0.56
C GLN A 130 -15.88 24.04 -0.79
N ASN A 131 -16.14 25.33 -1.03
CA ASN A 131 -15.57 26.03 -2.17
C ASN A 131 -14.10 26.36 -1.87
N GLY A 132 -13.21 26.03 -2.81
CA GLY A 132 -11.86 26.58 -2.77
C GLY A 132 -11.88 28.07 -3.09
N LYS A 133 -10.79 28.79 -2.77
CA LYS A 133 -10.68 30.25 -2.96
C LYS A 133 -11.05 30.75 -4.37
N ASN A 134 -11.02 29.90 -5.41
CA ASN A 134 -11.21 30.33 -6.80
C ASN A 134 -12.15 29.45 -7.67
N GLN A 135 -12.86 28.43 -7.16
CA GLN A 135 -13.76 27.63 -8.02
C GLN A 135 -14.74 26.73 -7.21
N LYS A 136 -15.95 26.53 -7.76
CA LYS A 136 -16.87 25.45 -7.34
C LYS A 136 -16.26 24.12 -7.77
N LYS A 137 -15.62 23.41 -6.83
CA LYS A 137 -15.00 22.10 -7.07
C LYS A 137 -16.04 21.01 -7.45
N GLY A 138 -17.34 21.24 -7.24
CA GLY A 138 -18.39 20.30 -7.64
C GLY A 138 -18.40 19.02 -6.80
N LYS A 139 -19.40 18.16 -6.99
CA LYS A 139 -19.55 16.90 -6.25
C LYS A 139 -18.88 15.76 -7.01
N MET A 140 -18.35 14.78 -6.27
CA MET A 140 -17.83 13.55 -6.87
C MET A 140 -18.96 12.72 -7.50
N SER A 141 -18.63 11.79 -8.39
CA SER A 141 -19.61 10.87 -8.96
C SER A 141 -20.27 10.00 -7.90
N THR A 142 -21.51 9.56 -8.14
CA THR A 142 -22.26 8.73 -7.18
C THR A 142 -21.50 7.46 -6.78
N GLY A 143 -20.86 6.78 -7.73
CA GLY A 143 -20.06 5.59 -7.46
C GLY A 143 -18.86 5.86 -6.56
N MET A 144 -18.12 6.95 -6.83
CA MET A 144 -17.00 7.38 -5.98
C MET A 144 -17.49 7.74 -4.58
N ARG A 145 -18.60 8.46 -4.47
CA ARG A 145 -19.18 8.83 -3.18
C ARG A 145 -19.54 7.59 -2.35
N ASN A 146 -20.19 6.61 -2.97
CA ASN A 146 -20.55 5.36 -2.28
C ASN A 146 -19.31 4.60 -1.79
N LEU A 147 -18.25 4.57 -2.59
CA LEU A 147 -16.97 3.98 -2.18
C LEU A 147 -16.37 4.73 -0.98
N VAL A 148 -16.34 6.07 -1.00
CA VAL A 148 -15.83 6.89 0.11
C VAL A 148 -16.61 6.62 1.40
N LEU A 149 -17.94 6.61 1.34
CA LEU A 149 -18.80 6.33 2.50
C LEU A 149 -18.51 4.93 3.07
N GLY A 150 -18.42 3.92 2.20
CA GLY A 150 -18.13 2.54 2.60
C GLY A 150 -16.73 2.38 3.20
N LEU A 151 -15.71 3.06 2.67
CA LEU A 151 -14.36 3.04 3.21
C LEU A 151 -14.28 3.69 4.60
N ILE A 152 -14.96 4.82 4.81
CA ILE A 152 -15.01 5.48 6.12
C ILE A 152 -15.70 4.57 7.14
N GLU A 153 -16.89 4.05 6.80
CA GLU A 153 -17.65 3.15 7.69
C GLU A 153 -16.84 1.90 8.04
N ALA A 154 -16.21 1.25 7.05
CA ALA A 154 -15.39 0.06 7.28
C ALA A 154 -14.16 0.35 8.15
N ASN A 155 -13.54 1.54 8.01
CA ASN A 155 -12.37 1.90 8.80
C ASN A 155 -12.69 2.16 10.29
N LEU A 156 -13.94 2.49 10.64
CA LEU A 156 -14.33 2.65 12.06
C LEU A 156 -14.07 1.36 12.86
N SER A 157 -14.30 0.18 12.25
CA SER A 157 -14.00 -1.11 12.88
C SER A 157 -12.50 -1.32 13.10
N GLN A 158 -11.64 -0.80 12.21
CA GLN A 158 -10.19 -0.88 12.38
C GLN A 158 -9.72 0.04 13.51
N ILE A 159 -10.28 1.26 13.62
CA ILE A 159 -9.98 2.17 14.73
C ILE A 159 -10.38 1.53 16.05
N GLU A 160 -11.59 0.95 16.13
CA GLU A 160 -12.06 0.22 17.31
C GLU A 160 -11.14 -0.95 17.67
N PHE A 161 -10.67 -1.70 16.67
CA PHE A 161 -9.69 -2.77 16.88
C PHE A 161 -8.43 -2.24 17.57
N VAL A 162 -7.85 -1.14 17.08
CA VAL A 162 -6.64 -0.57 17.72
C VAL A 162 -6.93 -0.14 19.16
N ILE A 163 -8.06 0.53 19.40
CA ILE A 163 -8.44 1.01 20.73
C ILE A 163 -8.60 -0.15 21.72
N GLN A 164 -9.32 -1.21 21.33
CA GLN A 164 -9.59 -2.37 22.19
C GLN A 164 -8.31 -3.13 22.53
N TYR A 165 -7.43 -3.37 21.56
CA TYR A 165 -6.24 -4.20 21.75
C TYR A 165 -5.00 -3.43 22.24
N HIS A 166 -5.00 -2.11 22.14
CA HIS A 166 -3.86 -1.27 22.53
C HIS A 166 -4.19 -0.15 23.52
N ALA A 167 -5.38 -0.14 24.11
CA ALA A 167 -5.84 0.86 25.08
C ALA A 167 -5.69 2.30 24.56
N GLY A 168 -6.13 2.52 23.32
CA GLY A 168 -6.01 3.78 22.60
C GLY A 168 -5.31 3.60 21.26
N ARG A 169 -3.98 3.70 21.24
CA ARG A 169 -3.14 3.64 20.03
C ARG A 169 -2.07 2.56 20.13
N TYR A 170 -1.47 2.16 19.00
CA TYR A 170 -0.40 1.17 19.01
C TYR A 170 0.73 1.51 19.99
N ARG A 171 1.16 0.54 20.80
CA ARG A 171 2.31 0.71 21.70
C ARG A 171 3.62 0.91 20.93
N VAL A 172 3.76 0.23 19.80
CA VAL A 172 4.90 0.36 18.89
C VAL A 172 4.43 1.14 17.66
N ILE A 173 4.79 2.42 17.63
CA ILE A 173 4.37 3.37 16.61
C ILE A 173 5.15 3.17 15.31
N GLY A 174 6.48 3.08 15.41
CA GLY A 174 7.37 2.94 14.27
C GLY A 174 7.50 1.53 13.71
N HIS A 175 8.56 1.35 12.95
CA HIS A 175 8.98 0.08 12.35
C HIS A 175 9.16 -1.03 13.39
N ASN A 176 8.67 -2.23 13.05
CA ASN A 176 8.78 -3.46 13.86
C ASN A 176 8.58 -4.72 12.99
N GLU A 177 8.95 -4.62 11.72
CA GLU A 177 8.79 -5.65 10.71
C GLU A 177 9.63 -6.90 11.05
N ARG A 178 9.18 -8.07 10.57
CA ARG A 178 9.87 -9.34 10.84
C ARG A 178 10.76 -9.81 9.70
N PHE A 179 10.46 -9.37 8.48
CA PHE A 179 11.26 -9.65 7.29
C PHE A 179 10.96 -8.62 6.19
N ILE A 180 11.82 -8.60 5.18
CA ILE A 180 11.60 -7.88 3.94
C ILE A 180 10.95 -8.84 2.93
N CYS A 181 9.80 -8.49 2.38
CA CYS A 181 9.20 -9.18 1.25
C CYS A 181 9.59 -8.46 -0.05
N ALA A 182 10.34 -9.16 -0.90
CA ALA A 182 10.90 -8.66 -2.14
C ALA A 182 10.19 -9.33 -3.34
N GLY A 183 9.57 -8.54 -4.21
CA GLY A 183 8.89 -9.04 -5.43
C GLY A 183 7.41 -8.67 -5.43
N GLU A 184 6.54 -9.67 -5.40
CA GLU A 184 5.09 -9.49 -5.29
C GLU A 184 4.61 -9.72 -3.86
N SER A 185 3.65 -8.90 -3.41
CA SER A 185 3.14 -8.93 -2.03
C SER A 185 2.43 -10.25 -1.70
N MET A 186 2.55 -10.71 -0.46
CA MET A 186 1.86 -11.92 0.01
C MET A 186 0.50 -11.55 0.58
N LYS A 187 -0.57 -12.03 -0.06
CA LYS A 187 -1.96 -11.72 0.30
C LYS A 187 -2.38 -12.37 1.62
N GLU A 188 -1.70 -13.44 2.00
CA GLU A 188 -1.97 -14.27 3.17
C GLU A 188 -1.59 -13.56 4.48
N LEU A 189 -0.74 -12.53 4.40
CA LEU A 189 -0.12 -11.89 5.57
C LEU A 189 -0.19 -10.36 5.54
N TYR A 190 -1.31 -9.77 5.09
CA TYR A 190 -1.55 -8.33 5.21
C TYR A 190 -1.86 -7.92 6.65
N LEU A 191 -0.82 -7.93 7.47
CA LEU A 191 -0.84 -7.54 8.87
C LEU A 191 0.13 -6.38 9.10
N ARG A 192 -0.30 -5.37 9.85
CA ARG A 192 0.53 -4.21 10.22
C ARG A 192 1.86 -4.66 10.82
N ASN A 193 2.95 -4.06 10.38
CA ASN A 193 4.32 -4.37 10.82
C ASN A 193 4.71 -5.86 10.72
N LYS A 194 4.07 -6.66 9.86
CA LYS A 194 4.52 -8.04 9.63
C LYS A 194 5.75 -8.10 8.76
N TYR A 195 5.74 -7.38 7.64
CA TYR A 195 6.87 -7.30 6.71
C TYR A 195 6.96 -5.93 6.05
N TYR A 196 8.18 -5.54 5.70
CA TYR A 196 8.43 -4.40 4.83
C TYR A 196 8.32 -4.88 3.38
N PHE A 197 7.53 -4.20 2.56
CA PHE A 197 7.30 -4.62 1.17
C PHE A 197 8.11 -3.78 0.20
N ALA A 198 9.08 -4.42 -0.47
CA ALA A 198 9.81 -3.85 -1.58
C ALA A 198 9.25 -4.42 -2.89
N HIS A 199 8.33 -3.68 -3.53
CA HIS A 199 7.79 -4.09 -4.82
C HIS A 199 8.89 -3.98 -5.88
N LEU A 200 9.20 -5.08 -6.55
CA LEU A 200 10.24 -5.08 -7.56
C LEU A 200 9.87 -5.98 -8.73
N ASN A 201 10.11 -5.48 -9.94
CA ASN A 201 10.10 -6.31 -11.14
C ASN A 201 11.50 -6.84 -11.46
N THR A 202 12.49 -5.95 -11.30
CA THR A 202 13.93 -6.19 -11.30
C THR A 202 14.55 -5.50 -10.08
N VAL A 203 15.75 -5.92 -9.66
CA VAL A 203 16.41 -5.32 -8.49
C VAL A 203 16.89 -3.90 -8.81
N GLU A 204 17.27 -3.67 -10.07
CA GLU A 204 17.75 -2.40 -10.58
C GLU A 204 16.67 -1.32 -10.54
N GLU A 205 15.43 -1.67 -10.90
CA GLU A 205 14.29 -0.72 -10.90
C GLU A 205 13.79 -0.38 -9.49
N ALA A 206 14.10 -1.20 -8.48
CA ALA A 206 13.58 -1.08 -7.12
C ALA A 206 14.68 -1.01 -6.04
N ALA A 207 15.91 -0.67 -6.45
CA ALA A 207 17.07 -0.62 -5.56
C ALA A 207 16.83 0.32 -4.37
N VAL A 208 16.17 1.46 -4.61
CA VAL A 208 15.87 2.47 -3.59
C VAL A 208 14.95 1.91 -2.50
N ASP A 209 13.92 1.12 -2.87
CA ASP A 209 13.00 0.52 -1.91
C ASP A 209 13.71 -0.54 -1.05
N LEU A 210 14.57 -1.36 -1.67
CA LEU A 210 15.39 -2.31 -0.92
C LEU A 210 16.38 -1.61 0.03
N ASP A 211 17.04 -0.53 -0.40
CA ASP A 211 17.98 0.21 0.44
C ASP A 211 17.29 0.78 1.70
N VAL A 212 16.05 1.27 1.56
CA VAL A 212 15.23 1.71 2.71
C VAL A 212 14.94 0.54 3.64
N GLY A 213 14.55 -0.62 3.10
CA GLY A 213 14.35 -1.84 3.88
C GLY A 213 15.61 -2.27 4.64
N ILE A 214 16.77 -2.28 3.99
CA ILE A 214 18.06 -2.60 4.62
C ILE A 214 18.38 -1.62 5.75
N LYS A 215 18.12 -0.33 5.57
CA LYS A 215 18.31 0.67 6.62
C LYS A 215 17.42 0.40 7.83
N ILE A 216 16.13 0.12 7.61
CA ILE A 216 15.19 -0.24 8.70
C ILE A 216 15.69 -1.48 9.46
N PHE A 217 16.07 -2.53 8.74
CA PHE A 217 16.53 -3.79 9.35
C PHE A 217 17.96 -3.73 9.92
N THR A 218 18.75 -2.72 9.56
CA THR A 218 20.02 -2.46 10.25
C THR A 218 19.75 -2.08 11.71
N GLU A 219 18.77 -1.20 11.94
CA GLU A 219 18.32 -0.83 13.28
C GLU A 219 17.60 -1.97 13.99
N LEU A 220 16.65 -2.64 13.32
CA LEU A 220 15.84 -3.69 13.95
C LEU A 220 16.60 -4.99 14.23
N ASN A 221 17.58 -5.35 13.40
CA ASN A 221 18.23 -6.66 13.44
C ASN A 221 19.75 -6.56 13.64
N ILE A 222 20.48 -5.90 12.73
CA ILE A 222 21.95 -5.93 12.73
C ILE A 222 22.52 -5.36 14.03
N ASN A 223 21.99 -4.23 14.50
CA ASN A 223 22.41 -3.59 15.75
C ASN A 223 22.15 -4.46 16.99
N HIS A 224 21.35 -5.52 16.84
CA HIS A 224 21.04 -6.52 17.86
C HIS A 224 21.66 -7.89 17.59
N GLY A 225 22.61 -7.98 16.65
CA GLY A 225 23.32 -9.22 16.31
C GLY A 225 22.50 -10.22 15.50
N LEU A 226 21.39 -9.79 14.89
CA LEU A 226 20.53 -10.64 14.07
C LEU A 226 20.75 -10.35 12.58
N ALA A 227 20.67 -11.40 11.75
CA ALA A 227 20.67 -11.24 10.30
C ALA A 227 19.36 -10.62 9.79
N ILE A 228 19.42 -9.97 8.62
CA ILE A 228 18.26 -9.45 7.91
C ILE A 228 17.61 -10.60 7.12
N PRO A 229 16.35 -10.99 7.43
CA PRO A 229 15.63 -11.98 6.65
C PRO A 229 14.93 -11.32 5.46
N ILE A 230 15.20 -11.83 4.27
CA ILE A 230 14.57 -11.39 3.02
C ILE A 230 13.86 -12.58 2.38
N LEU A 231 12.56 -12.44 2.15
CA LEU A 231 11.75 -13.38 1.40
C LEU A 231 11.55 -12.87 -0.03
N VAL A 232 12.11 -13.57 -1.01
CA VAL A 232 11.85 -13.32 -2.43
C VAL A 232 10.58 -14.09 -2.81
N HIS A 233 9.50 -13.36 -3.05
CA HIS A 233 8.19 -13.94 -3.30
C HIS A 233 7.58 -13.47 -4.61
N TYR A 234 7.02 -14.41 -5.38
CA TYR A 234 6.28 -14.14 -6.61
C TYR A 234 5.13 -15.10 -6.81
N HIS A 235 4.09 -14.64 -7.49
CA HIS A 235 3.03 -15.53 -7.92
C HIS A 235 3.27 -16.14 -9.30
N TYR A 236 2.68 -17.30 -9.53
CA TYR A 236 2.52 -17.90 -10.86
C TYR A 236 1.04 -18.26 -11.09
N SER A 237 0.68 -18.68 -12.29
CA SER A 237 -0.66 -19.26 -12.54
C SER A 237 -0.53 -20.70 -13.00
N SER A 238 -1.12 -21.63 -12.26
CA SER A 238 -1.19 -23.05 -12.67
C SER A 238 -1.95 -23.28 -13.98
N ARG A 239 -2.79 -22.32 -14.41
CA ARG A 239 -3.46 -22.38 -15.72
C ARG A 239 -2.52 -22.23 -16.91
N VAL A 240 -1.28 -21.76 -16.68
CA VAL A 240 -0.30 -21.49 -17.73
C VAL A 240 0.85 -22.50 -17.64
N PRO A 241 0.98 -23.44 -18.59
CA PRO A 241 2.07 -24.41 -18.61
C PRO A 241 3.46 -23.77 -18.45
N GLY A 242 4.26 -24.37 -17.57
CA GLY A 242 5.61 -23.91 -17.24
C GLY A 242 5.69 -22.59 -16.45
N SER A 243 4.58 -21.95 -16.09
CA SER A 243 4.60 -20.69 -15.34
C SER A 243 5.29 -20.83 -14.00
N ARG A 244 5.05 -21.93 -13.27
CA ARG A 244 5.70 -22.21 -11.98
C ARG A 244 7.22 -22.20 -12.11
N ASN A 245 7.76 -22.95 -13.07
CA ASN A 245 9.21 -23.05 -13.28
C ASN A 245 9.83 -21.72 -13.74
N ARG A 246 9.11 -20.94 -14.57
CA ARG A 246 9.56 -19.58 -14.94
C ARG A 246 9.63 -18.65 -13.73
N THR A 247 8.64 -18.74 -12.83
CA THR A 247 8.62 -17.95 -11.58
C THR A 247 9.76 -18.37 -10.65
N ILE A 248 10.02 -19.67 -10.44
CA ILE A 248 11.17 -20.14 -9.65
C ILE A 248 12.50 -19.59 -10.20
N ARG A 249 12.72 -19.68 -11.52
CA ARG A 249 13.92 -19.10 -12.16
C ARG A 249 14.00 -17.59 -11.97
N ARG A 250 12.87 -16.88 -11.99
CA ARG A 250 12.82 -15.44 -11.70
C ARG A 250 13.23 -15.16 -10.25
N CYS A 251 12.67 -15.87 -9.28
CA CYS A 251 13.01 -15.71 -7.87
C CYS A 251 14.51 -15.94 -7.62
N ARG A 252 15.09 -16.97 -8.23
CA ARG A 252 16.54 -17.25 -8.13
C ARG A 252 17.41 -16.12 -8.67
N ARG A 253 17.03 -15.53 -9.83
CA ARG A 253 17.74 -14.34 -10.36
C ARG A 253 17.64 -13.14 -9.42
N VAL A 254 16.45 -12.88 -8.87
CA VAL A 254 16.22 -11.77 -7.94
C VAL A 254 17.02 -11.98 -6.65
N LYS A 255 17.01 -13.20 -6.09
CA LYS A 255 17.82 -13.57 -4.92
C LYS A 255 19.31 -13.30 -5.19
N ALA A 256 19.86 -13.84 -6.27
CA ALA A 256 21.26 -13.64 -6.63
C ALA A 256 21.63 -12.16 -6.80
N ALA A 257 20.74 -11.35 -7.40
CA ALA A 257 20.96 -9.92 -7.56
C ALA A 257 20.93 -9.15 -6.21
N ILE A 258 20.06 -9.53 -5.28
CA ILE A 258 20.03 -8.96 -3.92
C ILE A 258 21.32 -9.32 -3.17
N GLU A 259 21.72 -10.59 -3.20
CA GLU A 259 22.95 -11.07 -2.54
C GLU A 259 24.20 -10.40 -3.13
N ALA A 260 24.25 -10.19 -4.44
CA ALA A 260 25.34 -9.47 -5.09
C ALA A 260 25.39 -8.00 -4.71
N ARG A 261 24.24 -7.30 -4.69
CA ARG A 261 24.14 -5.89 -4.29
C ARG A 261 24.62 -5.67 -2.85
N TYR A 262 24.23 -6.57 -1.95
CA TYR A 262 24.57 -6.51 -0.52
C TYR A 262 25.64 -7.55 -0.14
N SER A 263 26.63 -7.74 -1.01
CA SER A 263 27.66 -8.78 -0.88
C SER A 263 28.41 -8.74 0.45
N GLN A 264 28.63 -7.55 1.03
CA GLN A 264 29.27 -7.41 2.35
C GLN A 264 28.40 -7.97 3.49
N LEU A 265 27.08 -7.73 3.45
CA LEU A 265 26.15 -8.26 4.45
C LEU A 265 26.00 -9.77 4.27
N HIS A 266 25.84 -10.22 3.02
CA HIS A 266 25.69 -11.63 2.69
C HIS A 266 26.94 -12.44 3.07
N GLY A 267 28.14 -11.98 2.69
CA GLY A 267 29.41 -12.65 3.01
C GLY A 267 29.71 -12.76 4.51
N ARG A 268 29.07 -11.92 5.33
CA ARG A 268 29.15 -11.98 6.81
C ARG A 268 28.03 -12.79 7.45
N GLY A 269 27.13 -13.38 6.67
CA GLY A 269 25.94 -14.08 7.19
C GLY A 269 24.90 -13.16 7.84
N LEU A 270 24.95 -11.84 7.56
CA LEU A 270 24.02 -10.84 8.09
C LEU A 270 22.82 -10.59 7.17
N LEU A 271 22.73 -11.30 6.05
CA LEU A 271 21.62 -11.22 5.11
C LEU A 271 21.26 -12.63 4.63
N ASN A 272 20.03 -13.04 4.93
CA ASN A 272 19.51 -14.36 4.62
C ASN A 272 18.34 -14.26 3.65
N CYS A 273 18.54 -14.70 2.41
CA CYS A 273 17.52 -14.71 1.38
C CYS A 273 16.89 -16.10 1.22
N GLN A 274 15.57 -16.17 1.34
CA GLN A 274 14.78 -17.38 1.02
C GLN A 274 13.81 -17.09 -0.13
N ILE A 275 13.43 -18.13 -0.85
CA ILE A 275 12.48 -18.05 -1.97
C ILE A 275 11.17 -18.71 -1.55
N ALA A 276 10.06 -18.04 -1.83
CA ALA A 276 8.73 -18.65 -1.78
C ALA A 276 7.91 -18.30 -3.03
N ILE A 277 6.94 -19.14 -3.37
CA ILE A 277 5.99 -18.87 -4.46
C ILE A 277 4.55 -19.16 -4.04
N SER A 278 3.61 -18.49 -4.69
CA SER A 278 2.17 -18.72 -4.54
C SER A 278 1.50 -18.90 -5.90
N ASP A 279 0.48 -19.74 -5.95
CA ASP A 279 -0.38 -19.86 -7.12
C ASP A 279 -1.52 -18.84 -7.06
N LYS A 280 -1.74 -18.08 -8.13
CA LYS A 280 -2.89 -17.17 -8.26
C LYS A 280 -4.23 -17.90 -8.29
N VAL A 281 -4.25 -19.18 -8.68
CA VAL A 281 -5.49 -19.93 -8.96
C VAL A 281 -5.62 -21.17 -8.08
N GLY A 282 -4.57 -22.00 -8.02
CA GLY A 282 -4.54 -23.22 -7.21
C GLY A 282 -4.34 -22.95 -5.73
N SER A 283 -3.90 -23.95 -4.96
CA SER A 283 -3.77 -23.90 -3.49
C SER A 283 -2.34 -23.72 -2.97
N GLU A 284 -1.32 -23.67 -3.84
CA GLU A 284 0.08 -23.43 -3.42
C GLU A 284 0.17 -22.01 -2.85
N ARG A 285 0.59 -21.86 -1.59
CA ARG A 285 0.62 -20.59 -0.86
C ARG A 285 1.91 -20.48 -0.08
N CYS A 286 2.71 -19.46 -0.40
CA CYS A 286 3.99 -19.17 0.25
C CYS A 286 4.87 -20.42 0.41
N THR A 287 4.90 -21.27 -0.61
CA THR A 287 5.66 -22.53 -0.57
C THR A 287 7.13 -22.21 -0.78
N PHE A 288 7.95 -22.58 0.21
CA PHE A 288 9.38 -22.42 0.14
C PHE A 288 9.98 -23.26 -0.98
N ILE A 289 10.91 -22.66 -1.71
CA ILE A 289 11.68 -23.33 -2.74
C ILE A 289 13.08 -23.50 -2.20
N GLU A 290 13.52 -24.75 -2.16
CA GLU A 290 14.90 -25.08 -1.82
C GLU A 290 15.86 -24.39 -2.79
N ASP A 291 16.90 -23.78 -2.24
CA ASP A 291 18.07 -23.47 -3.03
C ASP A 291 18.61 -24.81 -3.53
N GLU A 292 18.88 -24.93 -4.83
CA GLU A 292 19.55 -26.12 -5.34
C GLU A 292 20.80 -26.33 -4.50
N ALA A 293 20.79 -27.37 -3.67
CA ALA A 293 21.95 -27.78 -2.92
C ALA A 293 23.07 -27.94 -3.94
N LYS A 294 24.22 -27.32 -3.67
CA LYS A 294 25.46 -27.72 -4.35
C LYS A 294 25.48 -29.24 -4.29
N GLU A 295 25.52 -29.90 -5.44
CA GLU A 295 25.91 -31.30 -5.50
C GLU A 295 27.17 -31.41 -4.66
N THR A 296 27.03 -32.01 -3.48
CA THR A 296 28.16 -32.48 -2.70
C THR A 296 28.72 -33.63 -3.52
N GLY A 297 29.58 -33.28 -4.48
CA GLY A 297 30.38 -34.22 -5.23
C GLY A 297 31.17 -35.05 -4.22
N HIS A 298 30.80 -36.32 -4.12
CA HIS A 298 31.66 -37.36 -3.58
C HIS A 298 32.59 -37.85 -4.69
#